data_AF-A0A7S4CBH1-F1
#
_entry.id   AF-A0A7S4CBH1-F1
#
_cell.length_a   1.000
_cell.length_b   1.000
_cell.length_c   1.000
_cell.angle_alpha   90.00
_cell.angle_beta   90.00
_cell.angle_gamma   90.00
#
_symmetry.space_group_name_H-M   'P 1'
#
loop_
_entity.id
_entity.type
_entity.pdbx_description
1 polymer ?
#
loop_
_entity_poly.entity_id
_entity_poly.type
_entity_poly.pdbx_seq_one_letter_code
_entity_poly.pdbx_strand_id
1 'polypeptide(L)'
;EEANAKRGELCKNMYNHIFEWLVRGINELCTCAQSQGWIGVFDVPGFEVLPCNGFEQFCITFVDEKLQQLYGQTTADLLCRNQASSRALDNTESIQVLETIVKGLDDFCRTPYATTSTMECD
;
A
#
# COMPACT_ATOMS: atom_id res chain seq x y z
N GLU A 1 -26.12 -8.24 -11.55
CA GLU A 1 -24.97 -7.62 -10.86
C GLU A 1 -23.98 -8.66 -10.34
N GLU A 2 -24.42 -9.66 -9.59
CA GLU A 2 -23.55 -10.72 -9.04
C GLU A 2 -22.68 -11.45 -10.09
N ALA A 3 -23.22 -11.77 -11.27
CA ALA A 3 -22.45 -12.38 -12.36
C ALA A 3 -21.33 -11.46 -12.91
N ASN A 4 -21.56 -10.15 -12.93
CA ASN A 4 -20.54 -9.19 -13.35
C ASN A 4 -19.45 -9.05 -12.29
N ALA A 5 -19.81 -9.07 -11.00
CA ALA A 5 -18.86 -9.06 -9.89
C ALA A 5 -17.96 -10.31 -9.92
N LYS A 6 -18.55 -11.50 -10.05
CA LYS A 6 -17.80 -12.77 -10.17
C LYS A 6 -16.89 -12.81 -11.39
N ARG A 7 -17.33 -12.23 -12.53
CA ARG A 7 -16.46 -12.08 -13.71
C ARG A 7 -15.27 -11.16 -13.41
N GLY A 8 -15.51 -10.03 -12.74
CA GLY A 8 -14.44 -9.11 -12.34
C GLY A 8 -13.44 -9.75 -11.39
N GLU A 9 -13.92 -10.51 -10.41
CA GLU A 9 -13.09 -11.29 -9.48
C GLU A 9 -12.24 -12.34 -10.22
N LEU A 10 -12.84 -13.10 -11.13
CA LEU A 10 -12.11 -14.06 -11.95
C LEU A 10 -11.00 -13.38 -12.76
N CYS A 11 -11.28 -12.25 -13.40
CA CYS A 11 -10.28 -11.49 -14.15
C CYS A 11 -9.13 -11.02 -13.25
N LYS A 12 -9.42 -10.51 -12.05
CA LYS A 12 -8.40 -10.11 -11.06
C LYS A 12 -7.52 -11.29 -10.66
N ASN A 13 -8.12 -12.45 -10.37
CA ASN A 13 -7.40 -13.66 -9.98
C ASN A 13 -6.50 -14.17 -11.13
N MET A 14 -7.02 -14.20 -12.36
CA MET A 14 -6.21 -14.59 -13.53
C MET A 14 -5.02 -13.66 -13.75
N TYR A 15 -5.25 -12.34 -13.67
CA TYR A 15 -4.17 -11.36 -13.79
C TYR A 15 -3.10 -11.55 -12.70
N ASN A 16 -3.53 -11.74 -11.44
CA ASN A 16 -2.62 -11.99 -10.32
C ASN A 16 -1.74 -13.22 -10.57
N HIS A 17 -2.32 -14.33 -11.03
CA HIS A 17 -1.55 -15.54 -11.33
C HIS A 17 -0.53 -15.36 -12.46
N ILE A 18 -0.90 -14.62 -13.51
CA ILE A 18 0.02 -14.32 -14.62
C ILE A 18 1.16 -13.43 -14.13
N PHE A 19 0.85 -12.41 -13.32
CA PHE A 19 1.84 -11.52 -12.74
C PHE A 19 2.82 -12.27 -11.82
N GLU A 20 2.30 -13.11 -10.91
CA GLU A 20 3.13 -13.95 -10.04
C GLU A 20 4.03 -14.89 -10.85
N TRP A 21 3.49 -15.53 -11.89
CA TRP A 21 4.28 -16.41 -12.76
C TRP A 21 5.42 -15.65 -13.44
N LEU A 22 5.16 -14.43 -13.95
CA LEU A 22 6.16 -13.59 -14.57
C LEU A 22 7.26 -13.16 -13.59
N VAL A 23 6.89 -12.71 -12.39
CA VAL A 23 7.86 -12.31 -11.35
C VAL A 23 8.73 -13.51 -10.94
N ARG A 24 8.14 -14.70 -10.76
CA ARG A 24 8.89 -15.92 -10.45
C ARG A 24 9.88 -16.27 -11.56
N GLY A 25 9.45 -16.25 -12.82
CA GLY A 25 10.33 -16.53 -13.96
C GLY A 25 11.50 -15.56 -14.05
N ILE A 26 11.29 -14.27 -13.82
CA ILE A 26 12.37 -13.27 -13.79
C ILE A 26 13.34 -13.56 -12.63
N ASN A 27 12.83 -13.87 -11.44
CA ASN A 27 13.67 -14.16 -10.27
C ASN A 27 14.52 -15.43 -10.46
N GLU A 28 13.97 -16.47 -11.08
CA GLU A 28 14.72 -17.69 -11.43
C GLU A 28 15.88 -17.38 -12.38
N LEU A 29 15.67 -16.51 -13.37
CA LEU A 29 16.73 -16.06 -14.30
C LEU A 29 17.79 -15.19 -13.63
N CYS A 30 17.42 -14.42 -12.60
CA CYS A 30 18.31 -13.51 -11.87
C CYS A 30 18.99 -14.16 -10.65
N THR A 31 18.84 -15.47 -10.44
CA THR A 31 19.39 -16.14 -9.26
C THR A 31 20.91 -16.03 -9.22
N CYS A 32 21.44 -15.44 -8.16
CA CYS A 32 22.88 -15.30 -7.91
C CYS A 32 23.34 -16.22 -6.77
N ALA A 33 24.64 -16.52 -6.73
CA ALA A 33 25.24 -17.26 -5.62
C ALA A 33 25.05 -16.50 -4.30
N GLN A 34 24.97 -17.24 -3.19
CA GLN A 34 24.68 -16.72 -1.87
C GLN A 34 25.58 -15.51 -1.52
N SER A 35 24.99 -14.32 -1.41
CA SER A 35 25.70 -13.10 -1.04
C SER A 35 25.60 -12.87 0.47
N GLN A 36 26.61 -12.22 1.06
CA GLN A 36 26.59 -11.82 2.48
C GLN A 36 25.67 -10.61 2.76
N GLY A 37 25.08 -10.00 1.72
CA GLY A 37 24.19 -8.85 1.82
C GLY A 37 23.53 -8.52 0.48
N TRP A 38 22.52 -7.66 0.51
CA TRP A 38 21.80 -7.17 -0.66
C TRP A 38 21.61 -5.66 -0.57
N ILE A 39 21.56 -5.01 -1.73
CA ILE A 39 21.12 -3.63 -1.87
C ILE A 39 19.83 -3.70 -2.66
N GLY A 40 18.73 -3.23 -2.08
CA GLY A 40 17.44 -3.15 -2.77
C GLY A 40 17.17 -1.73 -3.20
N VAL A 41 16.57 -1.60 -4.38
CA VAL A 41 16.00 -0.36 -4.87
C VAL A 41 14.50 -0.50 -4.77
N PHE A 42 13.86 0.49 -4.16
CA PHE A 42 12.42 0.54 -3.99
C PHE A 42 11.89 1.68 -4.85
N ASP A 43 11.13 1.32 -5.89
CA ASP A 43 10.54 2.24 -6.86
C ASP A 43 9.02 2.17 -6.71
N VAL A 44 8.43 3.22 -6.14
CA VAL A 44 6.99 3.32 -5.88
C VAL A 44 6.48 4.59 -6.54
N PRO A 45 5.28 4.55 -7.17
CA PRO A 45 4.66 5.74 -7.71
C PRO A 45 4.48 6.78 -6.60
N GLY A 46 4.97 8.00 -6.84
CA GLY A 46 4.79 9.09 -5.90
C GLY A 46 3.38 9.68 -5.95
N PHE A 47 3.09 10.56 -4.99
CA PHE A 47 1.83 11.30 -4.89
C PHE A 47 1.40 12.00 -6.20
N GLU A 48 0.24 11.59 -6.72
CA GLU A 48 -0.44 12.22 -7.87
C GLU A 48 -1.85 12.65 -7.45
N VAL A 49 -2.15 13.96 -7.58
CA VAL A 49 -3.51 14.47 -7.38
C VAL A 49 -4.22 14.53 -8.72
N LEU A 50 -5.25 13.71 -8.87
CA LEU A 50 -6.10 13.72 -10.05
C LEU A 50 -7.33 14.62 -9.84
N PRO A 51 -7.99 15.08 -10.92
CA PRO A 51 -9.27 15.80 -10.81
C PRO A 51 -10.36 15.00 -10.08
N CYS A 52 -10.30 13.67 -10.17
CA CYS A 52 -11.12 12.74 -9.38
C CYS A 52 -10.20 11.62 -8.85
N ASN A 53 -10.05 11.52 -7.53
CA ASN A 53 -9.22 10.50 -6.89
C ASN A 53 -10.07 9.25 -6.59
N GLY A 54 -9.60 8.10 -7.07
CA GLY A 54 -10.18 6.79 -6.79
C GLY A 54 -9.57 6.13 -5.55
N PHE A 55 -9.98 4.88 -5.30
CA PHE A 55 -9.41 4.05 -4.24
C PHE A 55 -7.92 3.77 -4.47
N GLU A 56 -7.48 3.75 -5.72
CA GLU A 56 -6.09 3.59 -6.11
C GLU A 56 -5.21 4.74 -5.59
N GLN A 57 -5.67 5.99 -5.70
CA GLN A 57 -4.96 7.15 -5.15
C GLN A 57 -4.94 7.12 -3.62
N PHE A 58 -5.99 6.61 -2.98
CA PHE A 58 -5.99 6.36 -1.54
C PHE A 58 -4.90 5.35 -1.15
N CYS A 59 -4.76 4.23 -1.87
CA CYS A 59 -3.70 3.25 -1.62
C CYS A 59 -2.30 3.84 -1.80
N ILE A 60 -2.07 4.66 -2.84
CA ILE A 60 -0.80 5.36 -3.06
C ILE A 60 -0.48 6.27 -1.87
N THR A 61 -1.45 7.11 -1.48
CA THR A 61 -1.29 8.04 -0.35
C THR A 61 -0.98 7.29 0.95
N PHE A 62 -1.64 6.15 1.19
CA PHE A 62 -1.40 5.33 2.37
C PHE A 62 0.02 4.75 2.41
N VAL A 63 0.53 4.27 1.28
CA VAL A 63 1.91 3.79 1.18
C VAL A 63 2.90 4.95 1.41
N ASP A 64 2.66 6.12 0.80
CA ASP A 64 3.51 7.31 0.96
C ASP A 64 3.60 7.75 2.44
N GLU A 65 2.49 7.79 3.15
CA GLU A 65 2.48 8.11 4.59
C GLU A 65 3.27 7.08 5.42
N LYS A 66 3.14 5.78 5.11
CA LYS A 66 3.92 4.73 5.77
C LYS A 66 5.42 4.85 5.48
N LEU A 67 5.79 5.21 4.25
CA LEU A 67 7.19 5.45 3.88
C LEU A 67 7.75 6.69 4.58
N GLN A 68 6.97 7.77 4.67
CA GLN A 68 7.36 8.97 5.41
C GLN A 68 7.59 8.67 6.89
N GLN A 69 6.74 7.85 7.51
CA GLN A 69 6.92 7.41 8.90
C GLN A 69 8.22 6.61 9.05
N LEU A 70 8.47 5.64 8.18
CA LEU A 70 9.69 4.82 8.20
C LEU A 70 10.95 5.67 8.02
N TYR A 71 10.94 6.60 7.07
CA TYR A 71 12.05 7.51 6.81
C TYR A 71 12.31 8.42 8.01
N GLY A 72 11.26 8.99 8.61
CA GLY A 72 11.35 9.83 9.79
C GLY A 72 11.95 9.09 10.99
N GLN A 73 11.46 7.88 11.28
CA GLN A 73 11.97 7.03 12.36
C GLN A 73 13.43 6.63 12.14
N THR A 74 13.79 6.21 10.93
CA THR A 74 15.16 5.81 10.57
C THR A 74 16.12 6.98 10.70
N THR A 75 15.72 8.16 10.21
CA THR A 75 16.52 9.38 10.31
C THR A 75 16.72 9.80 11.76
N ALA A 76 15.66 9.77 12.58
CA ALA A 76 15.74 10.10 13.99
C ALA A 76 16.68 9.14 14.75
N ASP A 77 16.60 7.84 14.51
CA ASP A 77 17.52 6.85 15.10
C ASP A 77 18.98 7.12 14.71
N LEU A 78 19.25 7.37 13.43
CA LEU A 78 20.59 7.72 12.94
C LEU A 78 21.14 9.00 13.58
N LEU A 79 20.31 10.02 13.76
CA LEU A 79 20.74 11.27 14.38
C LEU A 79 20.97 11.13 15.88
N CYS A 80 20.10 10.38 16.59
CA CYS A 80 20.32 10.00 17.98
C CYS A 80 21.66 9.29 18.18
N ARG A 81 22.02 8.36 17.28
CA ARG A 81 23.33 7.68 17.29
C ARG A 81 24.51 8.63 17.08
N ASN A 82 24.31 9.71 16.33
CA ASN A 82 25.31 10.74 16.06
C ASN A 82 25.22 11.95 17.01
N GLN A 83 24.50 11.83 18.13
CA GLN A 83 24.32 12.91 19.13
C GLN A 83 23.73 14.22 18.55
N ALA A 84 22.97 14.10 17.45
CA ALA A 84 22.24 15.19 16.84
C ALA A 84 20.75 15.07 17.17
N SER A 85 20.11 16.21 17.43
CA SER A 85 18.66 16.25 17.65
C SER A 85 17.95 16.62 16.36
N SER A 86 16.98 15.81 15.95
CA SER A 86 15.97 16.20 14.96
C SER A 86 14.58 16.00 15.52
N ARG A 87 13.70 16.94 15.19
CA ARG A 87 12.26 16.72 15.31
C ARG A 87 11.78 16.06 14.02
N ALA A 88 11.52 14.76 14.06
CA ALA A 88 10.83 14.10 12.97
C ALA A 88 9.41 14.67 12.84
N LEU A 89 8.92 14.81 11.60
CA LEU A 89 7.52 15.06 11.34
C LEU A 89 6.74 13.80 11.77
N ASP A 90 5.88 13.97 12.76
CA ASP A 90 5.03 12.89 13.26
C ASP A 90 3.73 12.87 12.45
N ASN A 91 3.53 11.80 11.69
CA ASN A 91 2.33 11.54 10.91
C ASN A 91 1.47 10.41 11.50
N THR A 92 1.66 10.10 12.79
CA THR A 92 0.93 9.01 13.47
C THR A 92 -0.58 9.18 13.38
N GLU A 93 -1.11 10.40 13.56
CA GLU A 93 -2.54 10.65 13.44
C GLU A 93 -3.07 10.40 12.03
N SER A 94 -2.37 10.87 10.99
CA SER A 94 -2.73 10.60 9.59
C SER A 94 -2.81 9.10 9.31
N ILE A 95 -1.81 8.35 9.75
CA ILE A 95 -1.77 6.89 9.59
C ILE A 95 -2.93 6.22 10.33
N GLN A 96 -3.23 6.63 11.56
CA GLN A 96 -4.35 6.06 12.33
C GLN A 96 -5.70 6.28 11.64
N VAL A 97 -5.91 7.46 11.05
CA VAL A 97 -7.12 7.75 10.27
C VAL A 97 -7.20 6.83 9.05
N LEU A 98 -6.10 6.72 8.28
CA LEU A 98 -6.06 5.86 7.09
C LEU A 98 -6.30 4.39 7.42
N GLU A 99 -5.70 3.87 8.50
CA GLU A 99 -5.93 2.50 8.96
C GLU A 99 -7.38 2.26 9.41
N THR A 100 -7.99 3.28 10.03
CA THR A 100 -9.39 3.21 10.44
C THR A 100 -10.32 3.15 9.22
N ILE A 101 -10.03 3.94 8.17
CA ILE A 101 -10.75 3.88 6.90
C ILE A 101 -10.62 2.49 6.28
N VAL A 102 -9.41 1.93 6.20
CA VAL A 102 -9.20 0.58 5.64
C VAL A 102 -10.00 -0.49 6.39
N LYS A 103 -10.00 -0.44 7.74
CA LYS A 103 -10.80 -1.37 8.56
C LYS A 103 -12.30 -1.20 8.30
N GLY A 104 -12.79 0.03 8.29
CA GLY A 104 -14.19 0.33 7.99
C GLY A 104 -14.62 -0.18 6.62
N LEU A 105 -13.74 -0.07 5.60
CA LEU A 105 -14.00 -0.62 4.26
C LEU A 105 -14.05 -2.15 4.26
N ASP A 106 -13.15 -2.83 4.99
CA ASP A 106 -13.20 -4.31 5.09
C ASP A 106 -14.47 -4.79 5.77
N ASP A 107 -14.86 -4.15 6.88
CA ASP A 107 -16.09 -4.45 7.61
C ASP A 107 -17.32 -4.20 6.71
N PHE A 108 -17.35 -3.08 6.00
CA PHE A 108 -18.42 -2.74 5.06
C PHE A 108 -18.55 -3.78 3.93
N CYS A 109 -17.42 -4.23 3.35
CA CYS A 109 -17.43 -5.24 2.29
C CYS A 109 -17.99 -6.60 2.75
N ARG A 110 -18.01 -6.88 4.05
CA ARG A 110 -18.61 -8.10 4.63
C ARG A 110 -20.11 -7.95 4.88
N THR A 111 -20.66 -6.75 4.82
CA THR A 111 -22.10 -6.53 5.07
C THR A 111 -22.95 -6.99 3.89
N PRO A 112 -24.03 -7.77 4.12
CA PRO A 112 -24.93 -8.17 3.04
C PRO A 112 -25.63 -6.95 2.41
N TYR A 113 -25.69 -6.92 1.08
CA TYR A 113 -26.35 -5.85 0.31
C TYR A 113 -25.71 -4.45 0.45
N ALA A 114 -24.45 -4.36 0.89
CA ALA A 114 -23.70 -3.10 0.90
C ALA A 114 -23.65 -2.49 -0.51
N THR A 115 -23.92 -1.18 -0.60
CA THR A 115 -23.79 -0.39 -1.83
C THR A 115 -23.10 0.94 -1.54
N THR A 116 -22.51 1.59 -2.54
CA THR A 116 -21.90 2.92 -2.35
C THR A 116 -22.90 3.92 -1.73
N SER A 117 -24.18 3.82 -2.09
CA SER A 117 -25.25 4.64 -1.50
C SER A 117 -25.53 4.35 -0.03
N THR A 118 -25.31 3.12 0.45
CA THR A 118 -25.43 2.81 1.89
C THR A 118 -24.21 3.27 2.68
N MET A 119 -23.07 3.49 2.01
CA MET A 119 -21.84 4.04 2.62
C MET A 119 -21.91 5.55 2.85
N GLU A 120 -22.71 6.29 2.07
CA GLU A 120 -22.89 7.75 2.21
C GLU A 120 -23.91 8.14 3.29
N CYS A 121 -24.66 7.18 3.84
CA CYS A 121 -25.71 7.42 4.83
C CYS A 121 -25.25 7.31 6.30
N ASP A 122 -24.02 6.86 6.55
CA ASP A 122 -23.39 6.75 7.88
C ASP A 122 -22.26 7.78 8.05
#